data_AF-A0A968ZTM2-F1
#
_entry.id   AF-A0A968ZTM2-F1
#
_cell.length_a   1.000
_cell.length_b   1.000
_cell.length_c   1.000
_cell.angle_alpha   90.00
_cell.angle_beta   90.00
_cell.angle_gamma   90.00
#
_symmetry.space_group_name_H-M   'P 1'
#
loop_
_entity.id
_entity.type
_entity.pdbx_description
1 polymer ?
#
loop_
_entity_poly.entity_id
_entity_poly.type
_entity_poly.pdbx_seq_one_letter_code
_entity_poly.pdbx_strand_id
1 'polypeptide(L)'
;MTHISIGVLAHNEANVIRSTLAALLMQSIFTDPHMSCEIVVIPNGCTDDTATIAEDILNHACDRSSKTKNTLIWKVCNLQEAGLANAWNMFIHELSSPTADYLFVMAADIQLIERETFSSMVSILENRPEAWVSVDKAIKDVVFKDHKTLVEKLSVWASQLSGERASEGEPAWISGQLSCTRAAVIRKLWLPLTLPTDDSFFIRWS
;
A
#
# COMPACT_ATOMS: atom_id res chain seq x y z
N MET A 1 -4.73 -21.60 0.64
CA MET A 1 -3.64 -20.76 0.15
C MET A 1 -4.27 -19.40 -0.05
N THR A 2 -3.79 -18.37 0.64
CA THR A 2 -4.32 -17.01 0.54
C THR A 2 -3.58 -16.28 -0.58
N HIS A 3 -4.30 -15.71 -1.54
CA HIS A 3 -3.74 -14.99 -2.67
C HIS A 3 -3.78 -13.49 -2.42
N ILE A 4 -2.64 -12.83 -2.58
CA ILE A 4 -2.46 -11.42 -2.26
C ILE A 4 -1.87 -10.69 -3.47
N SER A 5 -2.48 -9.57 -3.85
CA SER A 5 -1.88 -8.64 -4.80
C SER A 5 -1.52 -7.34 -4.11
N ILE A 6 -0.31 -6.84 -4.37
CA ILE A 6 0.21 -5.61 -3.76
C ILE A 6 0.46 -4.59 -4.86
N GLY A 7 -0.32 -3.50 -4.87
CA GLY A 7 -0.18 -2.38 -5.77
C GLY A 7 0.67 -1.28 -5.13
N VAL A 8 1.79 -0.95 -5.75
CA VAL A 8 2.67 0.15 -5.34
C VAL A 8 2.45 1.31 -6.29
N LEU A 9 1.74 2.35 -5.84
CA LEU A 9 1.42 3.53 -6.65
C LEU A 9 2.57 4.54 -6.55
N ALA A 10 3.13 4.95 -7.68
CA ALA A 10 4.30 5.83 -7.72
C ALA A 10 4.12 7.00 -8.69
N HIS A 11 4.58 8.19 -8.31
CA HIS A 11 4.64 9.35 -9.19
C HIS A 11 5.92 10.15 -8.92
N ASN A 12 6.94 10.00 -9.78
CA ASN A 12 8.25 10.65 -9.65
C ASN A 12 8.97 10.35 -8.32
N GLU A 13 9.10 9.07 -7.99
CA GLU A 13 9.63 8.56 -6.72
C GLU A 13 11.02 7.90 -6.86
N ALA A 14 11.79 8.24 -7.89
CA ALA A 14 13.10 7.62 -8.17
C ALA A 14 14.06 7.64 -6.96
N ASN A 15 13.94 8.65 -6.09
CA ASN A 15 14.82 8.82 -4.93
C ASN A 15 14.50 7.86 -3.77
N VAL A 16 13.24 7.42 -3.64
CA VAL A 16 12.75 6.69 -2.44
C VAL A 16 12.22 5.31 -2.73
N ILE A 17 11.78 5.03 -3.97
CA ILE A 17 11.18 3.75 -4.35
C ILE A 17 12.12 2.57 -4.08
N ARG A 18 13.43 2.81 -4.13
CA ARG A 18 14.43 1.78 -3.81
C ARG A 18 14.31 1.27 -2.38
N SER A 19 14.30 2.18 -1.41
CA SER A 19 14.17 1.81 0.00
C SER A 19 12.82 1.19 0.29
N THR A 20 11.75 1.71 -0.32
CA THR A 20 10.38 1.20 -0.13
C THR A 20 10.24 -0.23 -0.62
N LEU A 21 10.68 -0.54 -1.84
CA LEU A 21 10.63 -1.89 -2.38
C LEU A 21 11.54 -2.85 -1.62
N ALA A 22 12.72 -2.41 -1.18
CA ALA A 22 13.58 -3.23 -0.34
C ALA A 22 12.89 -3.59 0.99
N ALA A 23 12.20 -2.64 1.64
CA ALA A 23 11.46 -2.88 2.87
C ALA A 23 10.24 -3.78 2.65
N LEU A 24 9.53 -3.61 1.52
CA LEU A 24 8.42 -4.47 1.11
C LEU A 24 8.90 -5.92 0.97
N LEU A 25 9.99 -6.16 0.23
CA LEU A 25 10.54 -7.50 0.01
C LEU A 25 11.01 -8.20 1.30
N MET A 26 11.18 -7.48 2.42
CA MET A 26 11.52 -8.04 3.72
C MET A 26 10.30 -8.48 4.55
N GLN A 27 9.08 -8.18 4.10
CA GLN A 27 7.84 -8.53 4.81
C GLN A 27 7.67 -10.06 4.90
N SER A 28 7.13 -10.52 6.03
CA SER A 28 7.02 -11.95 6.36
C SER A 28 6.12 -12.73 5.38
N ILE A 29 5.14 -12.05 4.78
CA ILE A 29 4.18 -12.64 3.83
C ILE A 29 4.85 -13.29 2.61
N PHE A 30 6.02 -12.82 2.20
CA PHE A 30 6.76 -13.38 1.06
C PHE A 30 7.44 -14.71 1.37
N THR A 31 7.61 -15.03 2.65
CA THR A 31 8.21 -16.28 3.13
C THR A 31 7.18 -17.27 3.70
N ASP A 32 5.91 -16.86 3.78
CA ASP A 32 4.83 -17.69 4.32
C ASP A 32 4.39 -18.74 3.26
N PRO A 33 4.48 -20.05 3.56
CA PRO A 33 4.07 -21.10 2.62
C PRO A 33 2.55 -21.17 2.42
N HIS A 34 1.75 -20.47 3.22
CA HIS A 34 0.29 -20.41 3.10
C HIS A 34 -0.19 -19.18 2.33
N MET A 35 0.73 -18.28 1.93
CA MET A 35 0.43 -17.08 1.16
C MET A 35 1.14 -17.11 -0.21
N SER A 36 0.43 -16.65 -1.23
CA SER A 36 0.96 -16.41 -2.56
C SER A 36 0.80 -14.92 -2.86
N CYS A 37 1.92 -14.26 -3.15
CA CYS A 37 1.96 -12.82 -3.32
C CYS A 37 2.40 -12.44 -4.75
N GLU A 38 1.78 -11.40 -5.28
CA GLU A 38 2.30 -10.66 -6.43
C GLU A 38 2.54 -9.19 -6.06
N ILE A 39 3.54 -8.58 -6.71
CA ILE A 39 3.83 -7.15 -6.61
C ILE A 39 3.60 -6.49 -7.97
N VAL A 40 2.77 -5.46 -7.99
CA VAL A 40 2.49 -4.65 -9.18
C VAL A 40 2.91 -3.22 -8.86
N VAL A 41 4.05 -2.78 -9.41
CA VAL A 41 4.48 -1.39 -9.29
C VAL A 41 3.89 -0.58 -10.43
N ILE A 42 3.29 0.57 -10.13
CA ILE A 42 2.52 1.38 -11.07
C ILE A 42 3.10 2.79 -11.08
N PRO A 43 4.21 3.02 -11.81
CA PRO A 43 4.65 4.37 -12.15
C PRO A 43 3.56 5.04 -12.98
N ASN A 44 3.05 6.17 -12.51
CA ASN A 44 1.83 6.77 -13.02
C ASN A 44 2.07 8.21 -13.45
N GLY A 45 2.28 8.43 -14.75
CA GLY A 45 2.67 9.72 -15.30
C GLY A 45 4.06 10.17 -14.84
N CYS A 46 4.97 9.22 -14.55
CA CYS A 46 6.34 9.53 -14.16
C CYS A 46 7.15 10.06 -15.36
N THR A 47 8.02 11.02 -15.09
CA THR A 47 9.00 11.58 -16.02
C THR A 47 10.44 11.28 -15.61
N ASP A 48 10.64 10.64 -14.46
CA ASP A 48 11.93 10.23 -13.91
C ASP A 48 12.18 8.72 -14.06
N ASP A 49 13.27 8.24 -13.47
CA ASP A 49 13.70 6.84 -13.56
C ASP A 49 12.92 5.88 -12.62
N THR A 50 11.78 6.30 -12.04
CA THR A 50 11.00 5.48 -11.09
C THR A 50 10.73 4.07 -11.61
N ALA A 51 10.30 3.95 -12.88
CA ALA A 51 9.97 2.67 -13.49
C ALA A 51 11.21 1.75 -13.60
N THR A 52 12.30 2.27 -14.14
CA THR A 52 13.56 1.54 -14.32
C THR A 52 14.14 1.07 -12.98
N ILE A 53 14.14 1.93 -11.97
CA ILE A 53 14.64 1.57 -10.64
C ILE A 53 13.79 0.46 -10.01
N ALA A 54 12.47 0.50 -10.18
CA ALA A 54 11.58 -0.56 -9.68
C ALA A 54 11.84 -1.90 -10.37
N GLU A 55 11.98 -1.90 -11.70
CA GLU A 55 12.30 -3.10 -12.48
C GLU A 55 13.62 -3.73 -12.03
N ASP A 56 14.68 -2.93 -11.90
CA ASP A 56 16.00 -3.39 -11.47
C ASP A 56 15.96 -4.11 -10.12
N ILE A 57 15.22 -3.55 -9.15
CA ILE A 57 15.13 -4.11 -7.80
C ILE A 57 14.37 -5.43 -7.80
N LEU A 58 13.25 -5.50 -8.52
CA LEU A 58 12.41 -6.70 -8.57
C LEU A 58 13.08 -7.83 -9.35
N ASN A 59 13.81 -7.50 -10.42
CA ASN A 59 14.68 -8.46 -11.13
C ASN A 59 15.70 -9.09 -10.17
N HIS A 60 16.45 -8.27 -9.43
CA HIS A 60 17.44 -8.75 -8.47
C HIS A 60 16.84 -9.56 -7.32
N ALA A 61 15.60 -9.27 -6.91
CA ALA A 61 14.89 -10.03 -5.90
C ALA A 61 14.55 -11.45 -6.40
N CYS A 62 14.06 -11.57 -7.64
CA CYS A 62 13.72 -12.85 -8.24
C CYS A 62 14.94 -13.76 -8.46
N ASP A 63 16.08 -13.20 -8.88
CA ASP A 63 17.34 -13.96 -9.01
C ASP A 63 17.74 -14.64 -7.69
N ARG A 64 17.46 -14.00 -6.55
CA ARG A 64 17.72 -14.56 -5.22
C ARG A 64 16.66 -15.57 -4.78
N SER A 65 15.41 -15.38 -5.21
CA SER A 65 14.27 -16.23 -4.84
C SER A 65 14.25 -17.59 -5.53
N SER A 66 15.05 -17.80 -6.59
CA SER A 66 15.24 -19.10 -7.26
C SER A 66 15.66 -20.24 -6.31
N LYS A 67 16.15 -19.93 -5.09
CA LYS A 67 16.50 -20.90 -4.05
C LYS A 67 15.36 -21.26 -3.08
N THR A 68 14.20 -20.59 -3.16
CA THR A 68 13.04 -20.81 -2.30
C THR A 68 11.85 -21.37 -3.08
N LYS A 69 10.97 -22.15 -2.42
CA LYS A 69 9.82 -22.80 -3.07
C LYS A 69 8.68 -21.85 -3.48
N ASN A 70 8.68 -20.60 -2.99
CA ASN A 70 7.69 -19.60 -3.37
C ASN A 70 8.28 -18.69 -4.45
N THR A 71 7.73 -18.80 -5.66
CA THR A 71 8.05 -17.87 -6.75
C THR A 71 7.31 -16.56 -6.52
N LEU A 72 8.06 -15.48 -6.27
CA LEU A 72 7.51 -14.13 -6.28
C LEU A 72 7.13 -13.75 -7.71
N ILE A 73 5.87 -13.38 -7.93
CA ILE A 73 5.41 -12.82 -9.19
C ILE A 73 5.46 -11.30 -9.08
N TRP A 74 5.97 -10.62 -10.10
CA TRP A 74 5.95 -9.16 -10.12
C TRP A 74 5.84 -8.61 -11.53
N LYS A 75 5.42 -7.34 -11.62
CA LYS A 75 5.46 -6.54 -12.85
C LYS A 75 5.52 -5.05 -12.54
N VAL A 76 6.08 -4.30 -13.48
CA VAL A 76 6.05 -2.84 -13.49
C VAL A 76 5.14 -2.40 -14.64
N CYS A 77 4.14 -1.57 -14.34
CA CYS A 77 3.10 -1.15 -15.28
C CYS A 77 3.11 0.38 -15.38
N ASN A 78 3.86 0.92 -16.34
CA ASN A 78 3.96 2.36 -16.54
C ASN A 78 2.69 2.91 -17.20
N LEU A 79 1.97 3.77 -16.47
CA LEU A 79 0.78 4.47 -16.97
C LEU A 79 1.17 5.87 -17.47
N GLN A 80 0.62 6.27 -18.61
CA GLN A 80 0.93 7.58 -19.20
C GLN A 80 0.16 8.73 -18.51
N GLU A 81 -1.09 8.47 -18.10
CA GLU A 81 -1.97 9.48 -17.52
C GLU A 81 -1.79 9.57 -16.00
N ALA A 82 -1.25 10.68 -15.52
CA ALA A 82 -1.11 10.93 -14.09
C ALA A 82 -2.48 11.02 -13.37
N GLY A 83 -2.49 10.66 -12.10
CA GLY A 83 -3.65 10.76 -11.22
C GLY A 83 -3.81 9.55 -10.30
N LEU A 84 -3.92 9.77 -9.00
CA LEU A 84 -4.06 8.71 -8.01
C LEU A 84 -5.27 7.80 -8.31
N ALA A 85 -6.41 8.40 -8.63
CA ALA A 85 -7.62 7.67 -9.00
C ALA A 85 -7.41 6.76 -10.22
N ASN A 86 -6.65 7.22 -11.21
CA ASN A 86 -6.31 6.42 -12.39
C ASN A 86 -5.49 5.19 -11.99
N ALA A 87 -4.36 5.39 -11.31
CA ALA A 87 -3.48 4.30 -10.88
C ALA A 87 -4.20 3.29 -9.98
N TRP A 88 -5.02 3.78 -9.04
CA TRP A 88 -5.81 2.95 -8.15
C TRP A 88 -6.84 2.12 -8.93
N ASN A 89 -7.64 2.74 -9.80
CA ASN A 89 -8.64 2.02 -10.59
C ASN A 89 -7.98 0.97 -11.48
N MET A 90 -6.89 1.33 -12.16
CA MET A 90 -6.13 0.39 -12.99
C MET A 90 -5.61 -0.78 -12.17
N PHE A 91 -5.08 -0.55 -10.97
CA PHE A 91 -4.64 -1.64 -10.09
C PHE A 91 -5.79 -2.58 -9.71
N ILE A 92 -6.87 -2.02 -9.16
CA ILE A 92 -7.96 -2.80 -8.59
C ILE A 92 -8.69 -3.64 -9.65
N HIS A 93 -8.89 -3.08 -10.84
CA HIS A 93 -9.75 -3.68 -11.86
C HIS A 93 -8.99 -4.41 -12.96
N GLU A 94 -7.80 -3.94 -13.34
CA GLU A 94 -7.12 -4.43 -14.55
C GLU A 94 -5.77 -5.10 -14.27
N LEU A 95 -4.99 -4.59 -13.31
CA LEU A 95 -3.60 -5.01 -13.12
C LEU A 95 -3.43 -6.05 -12.00
N SER A 96 -4.28 -6.05 -10.97
CA SER A 96 -4.22 -7.07 -9.91
C SER A 96 -4.71 -8.44 -10.40
N SER A 97 -4.22 -9.51 -9.78
CA SER A 97 -4.60 -10.88 -10.07
C SER A 97 -6.10 -11.09 -9.83
N PRO A 98 -6.86 -11.61 -10.80
CA PRO A 98 -8.30 -11.82 -10.64
C PRO A 98 -8.63 -12.81 -9.52
N THR A 99 -7.68 -13.69 -9.15
CA THR A 99 -7.86 -14.69 -8.09
C THR A 99 -7.36 -14.23 -6.72
N ALA A 100 -6.91 -12.98 -6.56
CA ALA A 100 -6.52 -12.46 -5.26
C ALA A 100 -7.70 -12.44 -4.28
N ASP A 101 -7.46 -12.89 -3.05
CA ASP A 101 -8.39 -12.79 -1.92
C ASP A 101 -8.31 -11.39 -1.28
N TYR A 102 -7.09 -10.84 -1.23
CA TYR A 102 -6.80 -9.52 -0.65
C TYR A 102 -6.00 -8.64 -1.62
N LEU A 103 -6.37 -7.36 -1.68
CA LEU A 103 -5.64 -6.34 -2.41
C LEU A 103 -5.03 -5.36 -1.43
N PHE A 104 -3.72 -5.18 -1.52
CA PHE A 104 -3.00 -4.10 -0.88
C PHE A 104 -2.79 -2.95 -1.85
N VAL A 105 -3.01 -1.73 -1.38
CA VAL A 105 -2.60 -0.52 -2.09
C VAL A 105 -1.68 0.25 -1.16
N MET A 106 -0.51 0.63 -1.68
CA MET A 106 0.46 1.42 -0.95
C MET A 106 1.12 2.50 -1.80
N ALA A 107 1.53 3.59 -1.17
CA ALA A 107 2.35 4.61 -1.82
C ALA A 107 3.82 4.14 -1.92
N ALA A 108 4.53 4.64 -2.93
CA ALA A 108 5.92 4.25 -3.21
C ALA A 108 6.97 4.96 -2.32
N ASP A 109 6.54 5.89 -1.47
CA ASP A 109 7.37 6.70 -0.59
C ASP A 109 7.20 6.36 0.91
N ILE A 110 6.45 5.29 1.24
CA ILE A 110 6.23 4.89 2.64
C ILE A 110 7.43 4.14 3.23
N GLN A 111 7.64 4.33 4.53
CA GLN A 111 8.60 3.55 5.30
C GLN A 111 7.91 2.40 6.05
N LEU A 112 8.18 1.16 5.65
CA LEU A 112 7.72 -0.04 6.36
C LEU A 112 8.71 -0.37 7.48
N ILE A 113 8.25 -0.28 8.73
CA ILE A 113 9.09 -0.48 9.93
C ILE A 113 9.08 -1.95 10.36
N GLU A 114 7.89 -2.52 10.57
CA GLU A 114 7.72 -3.88 11.09
C GLU A 114 7.61 -4.89 9.95
N ARG A 115 8.22 -6.07 10.12
CA ARG A 115 8.22 -7.14 9.09
C ARG A 115 6.88 -7.86 9.00
N GLU A 116 6.08 -7.78 10.04
CA GLU A 116 4.78 -8.44 10.19
C GLU A 116 3.62 -7.50 9.83
N THR A 117 3.88 -6.32 9.27
CA THR A 117 2.85 -5.32 8.96
C THR A 117 1.76 -5.92 8.07
N PHE A 118 2.15 -6.52 6.94
CA PHE A 118 1.19 -7.06 5.97
C PHE A 118 0.47 -8.31 6.50
N SER A 119 1.18 -9.22 7.18
CA SER A 119 0.55 -10.43 7.74
C SER A 119 -0.46 -10.06 8.83
N SER A 120 -0.14 -9.07 9.67
CA SER A 120 -1.05 -8.56 10.70
C SER A 120 -2.32 -7.95 10.08
N MET A 121 -2.19 -7.19 8.99
CA MET A 121 -3.33 -6.60 8.28
C MET A 121 -4.27 -7.66 7.69
N VAL A 122 -3.72 -8.74 7.12
CA VAL A 122 -4.50 -9.89 6.65
C VAL A 122 -5.18 -10.60 7.82
N SER A 123 -4.43 -10.90 8.89
CA SER A 123 -4.98 -11.58 10.07
C SER A 123 -6.12 -10.81 10.73
N ILE A 124 -6.10 -9.47 10.71
CA ILE A 124 -7.23 -8.65 11.18
C ILE A 124 -8.49 -8.95 10.36
N LEU A 125 -8.38 -8.98 9.04
CA LEU A 125 -9.53 -9.29 8.17
C LEU A 125 -9.97 -10.75 8.35
N GLU A 126 -9.05 -11.70 8.43
CA GLU A 126 -9.42 -13.11 8.64
C GLU A 126 -10.18 -13.33 9.97
N ASN A 127 -9.79 -12.64 11.04
CA ASN A 127 -10.44 -12.74 12.35
C ASN A 127 -11.70 -11.88 12.49
N ARG A 128 -11.96 -10.95 11.55
CA ARG A 128 -13.14 -10.08 11.52
C ARG A 128 -13.84 -10.16 10.17
N PRO A 129 -14.72 -11.17 9.97
CA PRO A 129 -15.45 -11.35 8.71
C PRO A 129 -16.28 -10.14 8.27
N GLU A 130 -16.76 -9.35 9.24
CA GLU A 130 -17.50 -8.10 9.03
C GLU A 130 -16.64 -6.93 8.54
N ALA A 131 -15.32 -6.98 8.76
CA ALA A 131 -14.39 -5.98 8.29
C ALA A 131 -14.09 -6.15 6.80
N TRP A 132 -14.11 -5.04 6.05
CA TRP A 132 -13.80 -5.02 4.62
C TRP A 132 -12.41 -4.48 4.31
N VAL A 133 -11.87 -3.66 5.21
CA VAL A 133 -10.58 -2.98 5.07
C VAL A 133 -9.84 -3.00 6.40
N SER A 134 -8.52 -3.21 6.34
CA SER A 134 -7.58 -2.88 7.40
C SER A 134 -6.62 -1.81 6.86
N VAL A 135 -6.32 -0.81 7.68
CA VAL A 135 -5.42 0.30 7.33
C VAL A 135 -4.25 0.30 8.28
N ASP A 136 -3.12 0.82 7.83
CA ASP A 136 -1.96 1.00 8.70
C ASP A 136 -2.20 2.12 9.72
N LYS A 137 -1.33 2.17 10.71
CA LYS A 137 -1.27 3.31 11.64
C LYS A 137 -0.11 4.19 11.24
N ALA A 138 -0.40 5.30 10.56
CA ALA A 138 0.62 6.27 10.19
C ALA A 138 1.37 6.77 11.44
N ILE A 139 2.69 6.59 11.44
CA ILE A 139 3.59 7.15 12.47
C ILE A 139 4.28 8.34 11.84
N LYS A 140 3.93 9.56 12.27
CA LYS A 140 4.60 10.78 11.79
C LYS A 140 6.07 10.79 12.24
N ASP A 141 6.97 11.24 11.37
CA ASP A 141 8.43 11.37 11.64
C ASP A 141 8.77 12.12 12.94
N VAL A 142 7.87 12.99 13.39
CA VAL A 142 7.96 13.71 14.67
C VAL A 142 8.13 12.77 15.86
N VAL A 143 7.66 11.52 15.77
CA VAL A 143 7.81 10.51 16.82
C VAL A 143 9.28 10.07 16.98
N PHE A 144 10.07 10.11 15.91
CA PHE A 144 11.47 9.67 15.88
C PHE A 144 12.50 10.79 16.14
N LYS A 145 12.06 12.04 16.41
CA LYS A 145 12.95 13.16 16.77
C LYS A 145 13.10 13.32 18.28
N ASP A 146 14.35 13.38 18.77
CA ASP A 146 14.70 13.56 20.19
C ASP A 146 14.26 14.92 20.79
N HIS A 147 14.04 15.94 19.96
CA HIS A 147 13.63 17.28 20.40
C HIS A 147 12.42 17.79 19.61
N LYS A 148 11.24 17.77 20.23
CA LYS A 148 9.95 18.20 19.65
C LYS A 148 9.70 19.68 19.90
N THR A 149 9.50 20.47 18.85
CA THR A 149 9.05 21.87 18.95
C THR A 149 7.57 21.97 19.35
N LEU A 150 7.14 23.11 19.91
CA LEU A 150 5.76 23.31 20.40
C LEU A 150 4.70 23.16 19.29
N VAL A 151 5.04 23.52 18.05
CA VAL A 151 4.18 23.38 16.87
C VAL A 151 4.02 21.91 16.46
N GLU A 152 5.10 21.13 16.53
CA GLU A 152 5.07 19.68 16.26
C GLU A 152 4.25 18.93 17.31
N LYS A 153 4.31 19.35 18.59
CA LYS A 153 3.43 18.80 19.66
C LYS A 153 1.96 19.12 19.41
N LEU A 154 1.65 20.31 18.91
CA LEU A 154 0.29 20.72 18.57
C LEU A 154 -0.24 19.95 17.37
N SER A 155 0.60 19.69 16.36
CA SER A 155 0.26 18.85 15.19
C SER A 155 -0.01 17.39 15.59
N VAL A 156 0.83 16.80 16.46
CA VAL A 156 0.61 15.45 17.02
C VAL A 156 -0.68 15.39 17.83
N TRP A 157 -0.97 16.41 18.64
CA TRP A 157 -2.21 16.49 19.42
C TRP A 157 -3.44 16.71 18.54
N ALA A 158 -3.33 17.53 17.49
CA ALA A 158 -4.41 17.73 16.52
C ALA A 158 -4.73 16.43 15.75
N SER A 159 -3.73 15.63 15.37
CA SER A 159 -3.97 14.29 14.81
C SER A 159 -4.65 13.32 15.76
N GLN A 160 -4.39 13.44 17.07
CA GLN A 160 -5.10 12.64 18.07
C GLN A 160 -6.58 13.04 18.20
N LEU A 161 -6.96 14.21 17.71
CA LEU A 161 -8.33 14.75 17.74
C LEU A 161 -9.05 14.65 16.38
N SER A 162 -8.33 14.61 15.27
CA SER A 162 -8.90 14.71 13.91
C SER A 162 -9.26 13.37 13.25
N GLY A 163 -9.48 12.29 14.02
CA GLY A 163 -9.93 11.01 13.45
C GLY A 163 -8.84 10.12 12.86
N GLU A 164 -7.53 10.45 12.99
CA GLU A 164 -6.43 9.56 12.59
C GLU A 164 -6.25 8.33 13.52
N ARG A 165 -7.23 8.03 14.38
CA ARG A 165 -7.31 6.73 15.06
C ARG A 165 -8.21 5.84 14.23
N ALA A 166 -7.63 4.85 13.56
CA ALA A 166 -8.37 3.62 13.28
C ALA A 166 -8.78 3.02 14.64
N SER A 167 -9.96 3.37 15.12
CA SER A 167 -10.58 2.74 16.29
C SER A 167 -11.22 1.43 15.84
N GLU A 168 -11.07 0.39 16.64
CA GLU A 168 -11.77 -0.86 16.42
C GLU A 168 -13.29 -0.62 16.38
N GLY A 169 -13.93 -0.88 15.23
CA GLY A 169 -15.37 -0.71 15.02
C GLY A 169 -15.83 0.66 14.53
N GLU A 170 -14.93 1.62 14.29
CA GLU A 170 -15.27 2.93 13.70
C GLU A 170 -14.87 3.01 12.22
N PRO A 171 -15.46 3.94 11.42
CA PRO A 171 -15.06 4.16 10.04
C PRO A 171 -13.56 4.47 9.96
N ALA A 172 -12.80 3.57 9.34
CA ALA A 172 -11.39 3.81 9.09
C ALA A 172 -11.24 4.70 7.86
N TRP A 173 -10.50 5.81 8.01
CA TRP A 173 -9.99 6.54 6.85
C TRP A 173 -8.96 5.66 6.14
N ILE A 174 -9.19 5.38 4.87
CA ILE A 174 -8.17 4.79 4.00
C ILE A 174 -7.10 5.85 3.84
N SER A 175 -5.99 5.71 4.57
CA SER A 175 -4.80 6.53 4.35
C SER A 175 -4.31 6.26 2.93
N GLY A 176 -3.82 7.29 2.23
CA GLY A 176 -3.18 7.12 0.93
C GLY A 176 -1.88 6.30 0.98
N GLN A 177 -1.45 5.88 2.17
CA GLN A 177 -0.14 5.29 2.43
C GLN A 177 -0.15 3.75 2.36
N LEU A 178 -1.03 3.06 3.09
CA LEU A 178 -1.12 1.60 3.07
C LEU A 178 -2.50 1.11 3.51
N SER A 179 -3.14 0.30 2.66
CA SER A 179 -4.40 -0.37 2.98
C SER A 179 -4.41 -1.82 2.50
N CYS A 180 -5.17 -2.66 3.19
CA CYS A 180 -5.48 -4.03 2.81
C CYS A 180 -7.00 -4.18 2.75
N THR A 181 -7.51 -4.71 1.64
CA THR A 181 -8.95 -4.86 1.43
C THR A 181 -9.29 -6.25 0.94
N ARG A 182 -10.51 -6.70 1.23
CA ARG A 182 -11.05 -7.89 0.57
C ARG A 182 -11.29 -7.61 -0.91
N ALA A 183 -10.68 -8.39 -1.79
CA ALA A 183 -10.77 -8.20 -3.23
C ALA A 183 -12.23 -8.19 -3.73
N ALA A 184 -13.06 -9.09 -3.19
CA ALA A 184 -14.48 -9.19 -3.54
C ALA A 184 -15.32 -7.94 -3.19
N VAL A 185 -14.85 -7.12 -2.25
CA VAL A 185 -15.54 -5.87 -1.85
C VAL A 185 -14.99 -4.70 -2.65
N ILE A 186 -13.67 -4.52 -2.67
CA ILE A 186 -13.01 -3.34 -3.24
C ILE A 186 -13.22 -3.24 -4.76
N ARG A 187 -13.34 -4.37 -5.47
CA ARG A 187 -13.64 -4.42 -6.91
C ARG A 187 -15.02 -3.91 -7.30
N LYS A 188 -15.89 -3.62 -6.33
CA LYS A 188 -17.18 -2.96 -6.58
C LYS A 188 -17.08 -1.44 -6.62
N LEU A 189 -15.92 -0.90 -6.26
CA LEU A 189 -15.69 0.54 -6.12
C LEU A 189 -14.85 1.07 -7.29
N TRP A 190 -15.19 2.27 -7.74
CA TRP A 190 -14.44 3.03 -8.73
C TRP A 190 -14.23 4.43 -8.19
N LEU A 191 -13.00 4.92 -8.25
CA LEU A 191 -12.70 6.30 -7.88
C LEU A 191 -13.06 7.21 -9.05
N PRO A 192 -13.73 8.35 -8.80
CA PRO A 192 -13.95 9.33 -9.84
C PRO A 192 -12.60 9.89 -10.30
N LEU A 193 -12.38 9.96 -11.62
CA LEU A 193 -11.14 10.49 -12.18
C LEU A 193 -11.01 12.02 -11.99
N THR A 194 -12.14 12.70 -11.80
CA THR A 194 -12.19 14.13 -11.49
C THR A 194 -12.26 14.34 -9.97
N LEU A 195 -11.21 13.95 -9.24
CA LEU A 195 -11.04 14.43 -7.87
C LEU A 195 -10.33 15.79 -7.95
N PRO A 196 -10.93 16.89 -7.45
CA PRO A 196 -10.16 18.09 -7.17
C PRO A 196 -9.10 17.71 -6.14
N THR A 197 -7.85 18.00 -6.45
CA THR A 197 -6.65 17.76 -5.62
C THR A 197 -6.97 17.82 -4.13
N ASP A 198 -6.98 16.66 -3.46
CA ASP A 198 -6.70 16.46 -2.03
C ASP A 198 -7.02 15.01 -1.66
N ASP A 199 -6.12 14.37 -0.91
CA ASP A 199 -6.14 12.97 -0.43
C ASP A 199 -7.30 12.64 0.53
N SER A 200 -8.38 13.42 0.54
CA SER A 200 -9.43 13.39 1.55
C SER A 200 -10.83 13.19 0.97
N PHE A 201 -11.01 12.21 0.08
CA PHE A 201 -12.34 11.80 -0.39
C PHE A 201 -12.54 10.30 -0.28
N PHE A 202 -12.82 9.82 0.94
CA PHE A 202 -13.47 8.53 1.14
C PHE A 202 -14.63 8.59 2.14
N ILE A 203 -15.82 8.65 1.54
CA ILE A 203 -17.12 8.10 1.95
C ILE A 203 -17.64 8.45 3.36
N ARG A 204 -18.39 9.56 3.44
CA ARG A 204 -19.41 9.78 4.46
C ARG A 204 -20.64 8.92 4.14
N TRP A 205 -20.89 7.87 4.92
CA TRP A 205 -22.23 7.28 4.99
C TRP A 205 -23.02 7.96 6.10
N SER A 206 -24.19 8.49 5.75
CA SER A 206 -25.30 8.75 6.66
C SER A 206 -26.17 7.51 6.80
#